data_AF-A0A7J9FYZ7-F1
#
_entry.id   AF-A0A7J9FYZ7-F1
#
_cell.length_a   1.000
_cell.length_b   1.000
_cell.length_c   1.000
_cell.angle_alpha   90.00
_cell.angle_beta   90.00
_cell.angle_gamma   90.00
#
_symmetry.space_group_name_H-M   'P 1'
#
loop_
_entity.id
_entity.type
_entity.pdbx_description
1 polymer ?
#
loop_
_entity_poly.entity_id
_entity_poly.type
_entity_poly.pdbx_seq_one_letter_code
_entity_poly.pdbx_strand_id
1 'polypeptide(L)'
;NWQVRENTIVQIQEIIHRVWSYLLEFDAVHAKLPRRLIGPKRWRPPEGSCLKVNFDAAFHAPMLMTCVGIVIKDNLGSVVGYTSIVTTQIPSAFAAEALACYHAI
;
A
#
# COMPACT_ATOMS: atom_id res chain seq x y z
N ASN A 1 -15.84 31.48 5.11
CA ASN A 1 -15.13 30.30 5.65
C ASN A 1 -14.14 29.81 4.61
N TRP A 2 -12.87 30.12 4.82
CA TRP A 2 -11.75 29.84 3.92
C TRP A 2 -10.84 28.80 4.58
N GLN A 3 -10.27 27.89 3.81
CA GLN A 3 -9.35 26.86 4.30
C GLN A 3 -8.09 26.88 3.43
N VAL A 4 -6.92 26.70 4.06
CA VAL A 4 -5.61 26.75 3.38
C VAL A 4 -5.09 25.33 3.18
N ARG A 5 -4.71 25.01 1.94
CA ARG A 5 -3.94 23.82 1.60
C ARG A 5 -2.94 24.19 0.50
N GLU A 6 -1.69 23.73 0.63
CA GLU A 6 -0.62 23.96 -0.38
C GLU A 6 -0.43 25.43 -0.76
N ASN A 7 -0.36 26.32 0.25
CA ASN A 7 -0.21 27.78 0.10
C ASN A 7 -1.28 28.47 -0.78
N THR A 8 -2.41 27.83 -1.05
CA THR A 8 -3.49 28.40 -1.86
C THR A 8 -4.76 28.51 -1.02
N ILE A 9 -5.39 29.70 -1.04
CA ILE A 9 -6.68 29.94 -0.40
C ILE A 9 -7.77 29.50 -1.39
N VAL A 10 -8.48 28.43 -1.07
CA VAL A 10 -9.53 27.87 -1.94
C VAL A 10 -10.89 28.12 -1.30
N GLN A 11 -11.88 28.52 -2.08
CA GLN A 11 -13.25 28.65 -1.59
C GLN A 11 -13.81 27.27 -1.25
N ILE A 12 -14.50 27.14 -0.11
CA ILE A 12 -15.17 25.89 0.29
C ILE A 12 -16.10 25.36 -0.82
N GLN A 13 -16.75 26.25 -1.55
CA GLN A 13 -17.63 25.90 -2.66
C GLN A 13 -16.88 25.19 -3.80
N GLU A 14 -15.67 25.61 -4.08
CA GLU A 14 -14.82 25.00 -5.11
C GLU A 14 -14.37 23.59 -4.67
N ILE A 15 -14.05 23.41 -3.38
CA ILE A 15 -13.72 22.09 -2.82
C ILE A 15 -14.93 21.15 -2.94
N ILE A 16 -16.11 21.61 -2.53
CA ILE A 16 -17.35 20.83 -2.62
C ILE A 16 -17.62 20.45 -4.08
N HIS A 17 -17.50 21.39 -5.01
CA HIS A 17 -17.72 21.13 -6.43
C HIS A 17 -16.76 20.07 -6.98
N ARG A 18 -15.48 20.14 -6.62
CA ARG A 18 -14.48 19.17 -7.08
C ARG A 18 -14.73 17.77 -6.50
N VAL A 19 -15.07 17.68 -5.22
CA VAL A 19 -15.46 16.41 -4.58
C VAL A 19 -16.66 15.79 -5.30
N TRP A 20 -17.69 16.59 -5.58
CA TRP A 20 -18.86 16.12 -6.33
C TRP A 20 -18.51 15.68 -7.76
N SER A 21 -17.68 16.45 -8.46
CA SER A 21 -17.21 16.09 -9.80
C SER A 21 -16.49 14.75 -9.83
N TYR A 22 -15.61 14.49 -8.85
CA TYR A 22 -14.88 13.23 -8.77
C TYR A 22 -15.80 12.06 -8.41
N LEU A 23 -16.78 12.26 -7.53
CA LEU A 23 -17.76 11.21 -7.21
C LEU A 23 -18.60 10.83 -8.44
N LEU A 24 -19.07 11.83 -9.19
CA LEU A 24 -19.84 11.60 -10.42
C LEU A 24 -19.00 10.90 -11.50
N GLU A 25 -17.74 11.32 -11.67
CA GLU A 25 -16.82 10.67 -12.60
C GLU A 25 -16.55 9.21 -12.19
N PHE A 26 -16.31 8.97 -10.90
CA PHE A 26 -16.11 7.63 -10.34
C PHE A 26 -17.30 6.71 -10.62
N ASP A 27 -18.53 7.17 -10.32
CA ASP A 27 -19.75 6.41 -10.57
C ASP A 27 -19.96 6.13 -12.07
N ALA A 28 -19.71 7.13 -12.93
CA ALA A 28 -19.85 7.00 -14.37
C ALA A 28 -18.85 6.00 -14.98
N VAL A 29 -17.61 5.98 -14.49
CA VAL A 29 -16.59 5.00 -14.88
C VAL A 29 -16.98 3.62 -14.37
N HIS A 30 -17.37 3.50 -13.09
CA HIS A 30 -17.77 2.21 -12.50
C HIS A 30 -19.01 1.59 -13.14
N ALA A 31 -19.95 2.39 -13.64
CA ALA A 31 -21.12 1.92 -14.38
C ALA A 31 -20.77 1.40 -15.79
N LYS A 32 -19.70 1.91 -16.42
CA LYS A 32 -19.26 1.54 -17.77
C LYS A 32 -18.29 0.36 -17.80
N LEU A 33 -17.63 0.07 -16.69
CA LEU A 33 -16.73 -1.09 -16.62
C LEU A 33 -17.58 -2.37 -16.71
N PRO A 34 -17.32 -3.27 -17.69
CA PRO A 34 -17.94 -4.58 -17.67
C PRO A 34 -17.63 -5.22 -16.31
N ARG A 35 -18.67 -5.66 -15.59
CA ARG A 35 -18.49 -6.40 -14.33
C ARG A 35 -17.51 -7.53 -14.65
N ARG A 36 -16.31 -7.46 -14.08
CA ARG A 36 -15.23 -8.41 -14.35
C ARG A 36 -15.71 -9.80 -13.91
N LEU A 37 -16.21 -10.60 -14.84
CA LEU A 37 -16.83 -11.91 -14.58
C LEU A 37 -15.82 -12.91 -14.01
N ILE A 38 -14.53 -12.69 -14.25
CA ILE A 38 -13.44 -13.49 -13.70
C ILE A 38 -12.34 -12.52 -13.27
N GLY A 39 -12.25 -12.23 -11.98
CA GLY A 39 -11.05 -11.57 -11.46
C GLY A 39 -9.86 -12.53 -11.42
N PRO A 40 -8.61 -12.04 -11.46
CA PRO A 40 -7.44 -12.77 -10.98
C PRO A 40 -7.84 -13.59 -9.76
N LYS A 41 -7.50 -14.88 -9.80
CA LYS A 41 -7.69 -15.84 -8.72
C LYS A 41 -7.30 -15.13 -7.42
N ARG A 42 -8.29 -14.85 -6.56
CA ARG A 42 -8.02 -14.18 -5.29
C ARG A 42 -6.99 -15.02 -4.55
N TRP A 43 -6.01 -14.35 -3.94
CA TRP A 43 -5.03 -15.02 -3.10
C TRP A 43 -5.76 -15.91 -2.08
N ARG A 44 -5.30 -17.14 -1.93
CA ARG A 44 -5.79 -18.09 -0.92
C ARG A 44 -4.64 -18.40 0.03
N PRO A 45 -4.92 -18.55 1.34
CA PRO A 45 -3.95 -19.06 2.29
C PRO A 45 -3.34 -20.40 1.82
N PRO A 46 -2.07 -20.67 2.16
CA PRO A 46 -1.48 -21.97 1.90
C PRO A 46 -2.18 -23.06 2.72
N GLU A 47 -2.19 -24.30 2.22
CA GLU A 47 -2.80 -25.44 2.92
C GLU A 47 -1.85 -26.01 3.99
N GLY A 48 -2.40 -26.77 4.93
CA GLY A 48 -1.62 -27.50 5.93
C GLY A 48 -0.93 -26.60 6.96
N SER A 49 0.30 -26.90 7.35
CA SER A 49 1.09 -26.17 8.36
C SER A 49 1.98 -25.07 7.79
N CYS A 50 1.80 -24.70 6.51
CA CYS A 50 2.61 -23.67 5.87
C CYS A 50 2.24 -22.26 6.36
N LEU A 51 3.26 -21.42 6.55
CA LEU A 51 3.11 -20.00 6.80
C LEU A 51 3.42 -19.21 5.54
N LYS A 52 2.69 -18.12 5.30
CA LYS A 52 3.04 -17.14 4.28
C LYS A 52 3.76 -15.96 4.94
N VAL A 53 5.00 -15.71 4.52
CA VAL A 53 5.73 -14.50 4.89
C VAL A 53 5.63 -13.50 3.73
N ASN A 54 5.07 -12.32 4.00
CA ASN A 54 5.08 -11.18 3.07
C ASN A 54 6.10 -10.19 3.61
N PHE A 55 6.97 -9.68 2.74
CA PHE A 55 7.95 -8.66 3.09
C PHE A 55 7.96 -7.57 2.04
N ASP A 56 8.34 -6.37 2.45
CA ASP A 56 8.47 -5.19 1.59
C ASP A 56 9.42 -4.20 2.27
N ALA A 57 10.01 -3.28 1.49
CA ALA A 57 10.84 -2.21 2.05
C ALA A 57 10.53 -0.83 1.47
N ALA A 58 10.28 0.13 2.35
CA ALA A 58 10.23 1.54 1.97
C ALA A 58 11.63 2.14 1.98
N PHE A 59 12.06 2.75 0.87
CA PHE A 59 13.37 3.39 0.75
C PHE A 59 13.28 4.92 0.66
N HIS A 60 14.05 5.62 1.49
CA HIS A 60 14.18 7.07 1.50
C HIS A 60 15.58 7.47 1.01
N ALA A 61 15.69 7.75 -0.29
CA ALA A 61 16.95 8.02 -0.97
C ALA A 61 17.78 9.18 -0.35
N PRO A 62 17.19 10.34 0.02
CA PRO A 62 17.98 11.45 0.59
C PRO A 62 18.75 11.12 1.86
N MET A 63 18.27 10.16 2.66
CA MET A 63 18.91 9.74 3.92
C MET A 63 19.53 8.34 3.83
N LEU A 64 19.49 7.70 2.65
CA LEU A 64 19.91 6.31 2.45
C LEU A 64 19.31 5.36 3.50
N MET A 65 18.03 5.60 3.81
CA MET A 65 17.33 4.94 4.91
C MET A 65 16.27 4.01 4.36
N THR A 66 16.06 2.87 5.02
CA THR A 66 15.00 1.94 4.71
C THR A 66 14.15 1.63 5.95
N CYS A 67 12.90 1.30 5.70
CA CYS A 67 12.02 0.65 6.65
C CYS A 67 11.50 -0.65 6.04
N VAL A 68 11.95 -1.78 6.58
CA VAL A 68 11.48 -3.12 6.24
C VAL A 68 10.18 -3.39 6.99
N GLY A 69 9.21 -3.99 6.32
CA GLY A 69 7.98 -4.50 6.91
C GLY A 69 7.80 -5.98 6.58
N ILE A 70 7.49 -6.80 7.59
CA ILE A 70 7.28 -8.25 7.44
C ILE A 70 5.98 -8.64 8.12
N VAL A 71 5.17 -9.47 7.45
CA VAL A 71 3.91 -10.01 7.98
C VAL A 71 3.81 -11.50 7.69
N ILE A 72 3.66 -12.29 8.76
CA ILE A 72 3.51 -13.74 8.73
C ILE A 72 2.04 -14.09 8.90
N LYS A 73 1.52 -14.91 7.99
CA LYS A 73 0.13 -15.40 8.01
C LYS A 73 0.06 -16.91 8.04
N ASP A 74 -0.91 -17.45 8.77
CA ASP A 74 -1.21 -18.88 8.80
C ASP A 74 -2.05 -19.35 7.59
N ASN A 75 -2.41 -20.63 7.62
CA ASN A 75 -3.27 -21.30 6.64
C ASN A 75 -4.75 -20.88 6.69
N LEU A 76 -5.16 -20.09 7.67
CA LEU A 76 -6.46 -19.43 7.72
C LEU A 76 -6.38 -17.99 7.19
N GLY A 77 -5.16 -17.52 6.88
CA GLY A 77 -4.88 -16.14 6.48
C GLY A 77 -4.79 -15.17 7.65
N SER A 78 -4.80 -15.67 8.89
CA SER A 78 -4.66 -14.87 10.12
C SER A 78 -3.22 -14.41 10.26
N VAL A 79 -3.00 -13.16 10.69
CA VAL A 79 -1.66 -12.67 11.01
C VAL A 79 -1.21 -13.29 12.33
N VAL A 80 -0.14 -14.07 12.30
CA VAL A 80 0.44 -14.74 13.48
C VAL A 80 1.74 -14.08 13.94
N GLY A 81 2.28 -13.16 13.15
CA GLY A 81 3.47 -12.38 13.50
C GLY A 81 3.70 -11.26 12.52
N TYR A 82 4.37 -10.22 12.98
CA TYR A 82 4.82 -9.10 12.15
C TYR A 82 6.05 -8.46 12.78
N THR A 83 6.85 -7.78 11.96
CA THR A 83 7.93 -6.94 12.46
C THR A 83 8.21 -5.80 11.48
N SER A 84 8.88 -4.77 11.99
CA SER A 84 9.40 -3.69 11.17
C SER A 84 10.80 -3.32 11.64
N ILE A 85 11.69 -3.09 10.69
CA ILE A 85 13.11 -2.82 10.95
C ILE A 85 13.50 -1.57 10.20
N VAL A 86 14.05 -0.60 10.92
CA VAL A 86 14.57 0.63 10.34
C VAL A 86 16.09 0.54 10.26
N THR A 87 16.66 0.82 9.09
CA THR A 87 18.11 0.74 8.86
C THR A 87 18.56 1.89 7.99
N THR A 88 19.77 2.39 8.23
CA THR A 88 20.41 3.44 7.43
C THR A 88 21.54 2.87 6.59
N GLN A 89 22.12 3.68 5.71
CA GLN A 89 23.24 3.31 4.84
C GLN A 89 22.88 2.23 3.80
N ILE A 90 21.62 2.20 3.37
CA ILE A 90 21.17 1.33 2.29
C ILE A 90 21.39 2.03 0.95
N PRO A 91 22.14 1.42 0.00
CA PRO A 91 22.60 2.13 -1.18
C PRO A 91 21.51 2.35 -2.25
N SER A 92 20.40 1.61 -2.18
CA SER A 92 19.34 1.68 -3.20
C SER A 92 18.03 1.05 -2.71
N ALA A 93 16.93 1.37 -3.41
CA ALA A 93 15.64 0.69 -3.21
C ALA A 93 15.74 -0.82 -3.45
N PHE A 94 16.52 -1.25 -4.45
CA PHE A 94 16.75 -2.68 -4.69
C PHE A 94 17.43 -3.36 -3.50
N ALA A 95 18.45 -2.73 -2.90
CA ALA A 95 19.11 -3.26 -1.71
C ALA A 95 18.17 -3.29 -0.50
N ALA A 96 17.24 -2.33 -0.40
CA ALA A 96 16.19 -2.33 0.62
C ALA A 96 15.26 -3.55 0.49
N GLU A 97 14.79 -3.86 -0.72
CA GLU A 97 13.96 -5.04 -0.99
C GLU A 97 14.71 -6.35 -0.70
N ALA A 98 15.97 -6.42 -1.11
CA ALA A 98 16.82 -7.57 -0.81
C ALA A 98 17.02 -7.76 0.70
N LEU A 99 17.16 -6.67 1.46
CA LEU A 99 17.26 -6.70 2.91
C LEU A 99 15.94 -7.16 3.56
N ALA A 100 14.79 -6.73 3.06
CA ALA A 100 13.49 -7.22 3.52
C ALA A 100 13.33 -8.72 3.28
N CYS A 101 13.77 -9.21 2.11
CA CYS A 101 13.80 -10.63 1.81
C CYS A 101 14.70 -11.40 2.78
N TYR A 102 15.90 -10.88 3.07
CA TYR A 102 16.84 -11.49 4.00
C TYR A 102 16.28 -11.60 5.43
N HIS A 103 15.60 -10.56 5.92
CA HIS A 103 14.99 -10.59 7.26
C HIS A 103 13.72 -11.46 7.35
N ALA A 104 13.16 -11.87 6.22
CA ALA A 104 11.93 -12.66 6.15
C ALA A 104 12.17 -14.18 6.25
N ILE A 105 13.43 -14.62 6.26
CA ILE A 105 13.88 -16.02 6.32
C ILE A 105 14.55 -16.27 7.67
#